data_AF-A0A969F1N7-F1
#
_entry.id   AF-A0A969F1N7-F1
#
_cell.length_a   1.000
_cell.length_b   1.000
_cell.length_c   1.000
_cell.angle_alpha   90.00
_cell.angle_beta   90.00
_cell.angle_gamma   90.00
#
_symmetry.space_group_name_H-M   'P 1'
#
loop_
_entity.id
_entity.type
_entity.pdbx_description
1 polymer ?
#
loop_
_entity_poly.entity_id
_entity_poly.type
_entity_poly.pdbx_seq_one_letter_code
_entity_poly.pdbx_strand_id
1 'polypeptide(L)'
;MILYSSVSLLDTELRDNLDRFCRQEAQHYMQHERFNALVVGHDYPGLEARIARLRADFEDFLNHHDDRFRIGFIEGFEANTTQGALFLLRSGLFEHPQTQPDFGLLFKWHMLEEIEHRNIAFDVYQHLYGTYWYRARMCWYAQRHMHGFIGDCTKLMVTADVPRHGERCRVSMKERLLRPISIAVPRVVSMLPGYTPHKYDVPQRVGALSTELSALAESAS
;
A
#
# COMPACT_ATOMS: atom_id res chain seq x y z
N MET A 1 15.47 -1.27 -2.84
CA MET A 1 16.40 -2.33 -2.37
C MET A 1 16.97 -1.88 -1.03
N ILE A 2 16.57 -2.53 0.06
CA ILE A 2 17.15 -2.30 1.41
C ILE A 2 18.61 -2.76 1.35
N LEU A 3 19.57 -1.94 1.80
CA LEU A 3 20.99 -2.30 1.71
C LEU A 3 21.28 -3.52 2.59
N TYR A 4 22.06 -4.46 2.04
CA TYR A 4 22.46 -5.73 2.68
C TYR A 4 23.10 -5.57 4.08
N SER A 5 23.64 -4.39 4.40
CA SER A 5 24.31 -4.12 5.68
C SER A 5 23.36 -4.18 6.87
N SER A 6 22.21 -3.52 6.83
CA SER A 6 21.26 -3.53 7.95
C SER A 6 20.50 -4.86 8.07
N VAL A 7 20.23 -5.53 6.95
CA VAL A 7 19.56 -6.84 6.93
C VAL A 7 20.43 -7.93 7.57
N SER A 8 21.76 -7.79 7.54
CA SER A 8 22.66 -8.72 8.21
C SER A 8 22.51 -8.73 9.74
N LEU A 9 21.99 -7.64 10.33
CA LEU A 9 21.80 -7.48 11.78
C LEU A 9 20.49 -8.10 12.30
N LEU A 10 19.60 -8.55 11.42
CA LEU A 10 18.38 -9.25 11.79
C LEU A 10 18.71 -10.66 12.30
N ASP A 11 17.87 -11.19 13.19
CA ASP A 11 17.94 -12.62 13.50
C ASP A 11 17.53 -13.47 12.27
N THR A 12 17.83 -14.77 12.33
CA THR A 12 17.61 -15.67 11.19
C THR A 12 16.13 -15.75 10.81
N GLU A 13 15.22 -15.80 11.78
CA GLU A 13 13.79 -15.94 11.51
C GLU A 13 13.22 -14.68 10.85
N LEU A 14 13.55 -13.50 11.38
CA LEU A 14 13.13 -12.22 10.82
C LEU A 14 13.75 -11.97 9.45
N ARG A 15 14.98 -12.43 9.20
CA ARG A 15 15.61 -12.37 7.88
C ARG A 15 14.89 -13.27 6.87
N ASP A 16 14.53 -14.49 7.26
CA ASP A 16 13.79 -15.42 6.40
C ASP A 16 12.38 -14.91 6.10
N ASN A 17 11.71 -14.31 7.09
CA ASN A 17 10.43 -13.63 6.91
C ASN A 17 10.55 -12.44 5.95
N LEU A 18 11.59 -11.62 6.10
CA LEU A 18 11.86 -10.49 5.21
C LEU A 18 12.14 -10.94 3.76
N ASP A 19 12.89 -12.02 3.57
CA ASP A 19 13.15 -12.58 2.23
C ASP A 19 11.85 -13.06 1.57
N ARG A 20 10.99 -13.77 2.31
CA ARG A 20 9.66 -14.17 1.83
C ARG A 20 8.80 -12.97 1.45
N PHE A 21 8.76 -11.96 2.31
CA PHE A 21 8.07 -10.70 2.06
C PHE A 21 8.54 -10.04 0.75
N CYS A 22 9.86 -9.87 0.58
CA CYS A 22 10.40 -9.26 -0.64
C CYS A 22 10.06 -10.04 -1.92
N ARG A 23 9.96 -11.38 -1.85
CA ARG A 23 9.54 -12.21 -3.00
C ARG A 23 8.07 -12.03 -3.32
N GLN A 24 7.19 -12.00 -2.30
CA GLN A 24 5.77 -11.76 -2.48
C GLN A 24 5.54 -10.37 -3.08
N GLU A 25 6.13 -9.33 -2.50
CA GLU A 25 6.06 -7.96 -3.02
C GLU A 25 6.52 -7.83 -4.49
N ALA A 26 7.55 -8.58 -4.89
CA ALA A 26 7.99 -8.62 -6.28
C ALA A 26 6.90 -9.20 -7.21
N GLN A 27 6.20 -10.25 -6.80
CA GLN A 27 5.07 -10.81 -7.56
C GLN A 27 3.88 -9.83 -7.60
N HIS A 28 3.59 -9.17 -6.49
CA HIS A 28 2.51 -8.17 -6.40
C HIS A 28 2.78 -7.00 -7.34
N TYR A 29 4.02 -6.52 -7.33
CA TYR A 29 4.47 -5.46 -8.22
C TYR A 29 4.24 -5.80 -9.69
N MET A 30 4.52 -7.03 -10.13
CA MET A 30 4.31 -7.45 -11.51
C MET A 30 2.84 -7.39 -11.94
N GLN A 31 1.91 -7.77 -11.06
CA GLN A 31 0.47 -7.69 -11.38
C GLN A 31 -0.03 -6.24 -11.39
N HIS A 32 0.43 -5.42 -10.43
CA HIS A 32 0.13 -3.99 -10.43
C HIS A 32 0.74 -3.26 -11.63
N GLU A 33 1.90 -3.67 -12.13
CA GLU A 33 2.50 -3.11 -13.34
C GLU A 33 1.59 -3.33 -14.57
N ARG A 34 1.02 -4.52 -14.72
CA ARG A 34 0.04 -4.82 -15.77
C ARG A 34 -1.22 -3.94 -15.65
N PHE A 35 -1.76 -3.81 -14.44
CA PHE A 35 -2.88 -2.91 -14.17
C PHE A 35 -2.54 -1.45 -14.51
N ASN A 36 -1.35 -0.97 -14.08
CA ASN A 36 -0.89 0.38 -14.34
C ASN A 36 -0.72 0.65 -15.84
N ALA A 37 -0.26 -0.32 -16.63
CA ALA A 37 -0.16 -0.20 -18.08
C ALA A 37 -1.53 0.04 -18.73
N LEU A 38 -2.58 -0.65 -18.26
CA LEU A 38 -3.96 -0.42 -18.72
C LEU A 38 -4.42 1.00 -18.38
N VAL A 39 -4.17 1.44 -17.14
CA VAL A 39 -4.54 2.79 -16.68
C VAL A 39 -3.83 3.88 -17.48
N VAL A 40 -2.54 3.73 -17.76
CA VAL A 40 -1.79 4.66 -18.61
C VAL A 40 -2.35 4.69 -20.03
N GLY A 41 -2.76 3.53 -20.57
CA GLY A 41 -3.39 3.42 -21.89
C GLY A 41 -4.75 4.13 -22.05
N HIS A 42 -5.35 4.65 -20.97
CA HIS A 42 -6.53 5.52 -21.03
C HIS A 42 -6.19 7.00 -21.30
N ASP A 43 -4.92 7.33 -21.56
CA ASP A 43 -4.43 8.64 -21.98
C ASP A 43 -4.94 9.78 -21.08
N TYR A 44 -4.74 9.61 -19.78
CA TYR A 44 -5.07 10.64 -18.79
C TYR A 44 -4.08 11.81 -18.88
N PRO A 45 -4.51 13.03 -19.26
CA PRO A 45 -3.58 14.14 -19.49
C PRO A 45 -2.79 14.50 -18.23
N GLY A 46 -1.47 14.33 -18.30
CA GLY A 46 -0.55 14.65 -17.22
C GLY A 46 -0.33 13.55 -16.18
N LEU A 47 -0.92 12.35 -16.35
CA LEU A 47 -0.70 11.20 -15.48
C LEU A 47 0.76 10.73 -15.51
N GLU A 48 1.35 10.60 -16.69
CA GLU A 48 2.77 10.19 -16.83
C GLU A 48 3.71 11.13 -16.07
N ALA A 49 3.45 12.43 -16.09
CA ALA A 49 4.24 13.40 -15.33
C ALA A 49 4.11 13.21 -13.81
N ARG A 50 2.96 12.71 -13.31
CA ARG A 50 2.79 12.34 -11.89
C ARG A 50 3.61 11.11 -11.56
N ILE A 51 3.54 10.08 -12.43
CA ILE A 51 4.29 8.84 -12.29
C ILE A 51 5.79 9.13 -12.31
N ALA A 52 6.27 9.99 -13.21
CA ALA A 52 7.67 10.40 -13.28
C ALA A 52 8.15 11.08 -12.00
N ARG A 53 7.33 11.97 -11.41
CA ARG A 53 7.66 12.58 -10.11
C ARG A 53 7.73 11.54 -8.99
N LEU A 54 6.77 10.61 -8.95
CA LEU A 54 6.78 9.53 -7.97
C LEU A 54 8.06 8.67 -8.08
N ARG A 55 8.49 8.34 -9.30
CA ARG A 55 9.74 7.61 -9.55
C ARG A 55 10.94 8.41 -9.06
N ALA A 56 11.01 9.71 -9.36
CA ALA A 56 12.08 10.59 -8.90
C ALA A 56 12.16 10.68 -7.37
N ASP A 57 11.01 10.73 -6.66
CA ASP A 57 10.99 10.70 -5.19
C ASP A 57 11.63 9.39 -4.66
N PHE A 58 11.29 8.24 -5.24
CA PHE A 58 11.87 6.96 -4.81
C PHE A 58 13.35 6.83 -5.17
N GLU A 59 13.79 7.36 -6.31
CA GLU A 59 15.21 7.44 -6.67
C GLU A 59 15.98 8.32 -5.67
N ASP A 60 15.42 9.46 -5.25
CA ASP A 60 16.00 10.30 -4.19
C ASP A 60 16.14 9.52 -2.87
N PHE A 61 15.08 8.80 -2.45
CA PHE A 61 15.11 7.98 -1.24
C PHE A 61 16.23 6.93 -1.28
N LEU A 62 16.47 6.32 -2.44
CA LEU A 62 17.50 5.30 -2.65
C LEU A 62 18.92 5.88 -2.77
N ASN A 63 19.07 7.09 -3.29
CA ASN A 63 20.39 7.68 -3.55
C ASN A 63 20.89 8.58 -2.42
N HIS A 64 19.97 9.17 -1.63
CA HIS A 64 20.31 10.29 -0.75
C HIS A 64 19.88 10.14 0.71
N HIS A 65 19.05 9.14 1.06
CA HIS A 65 18.63 8.90 2.45
C HIS A 65 19.27 7.64 3.03
N ASP A 66 19.39 7.55 4.36
CA ASP A 66 19.97 6.38 5.03
C ASP A 66 18.97 5.22 5.19
N ASP A 67 19.45 4.06 5.65
CA ASP A 67 18.60 2.88 5.85
C ASP A 67 17.53 3.12 6.93
N ARG A 68 17.81 3.98 7.92
CA ARG A 68 16.84 4.33 8.97
C ARG A 68 15.64 5.07 8.39
N PHE A 69 15.88 6.01 7.48
CA PHE A 69 14.82 6.66 6.72
C PHE A 69 14.06 5.66 5.86
N ARG A 70 14.75 4.85 5.04
CA ARG A 70 14.09 3.94 4.09
C ARG A 70 13.24 2.89 4.79
N ILE A 71 13.77 2.26 5.84
CA ILE A 71 13.04 1.27 6.63
C ILE A 71 11.88 1.92 7.38
N GLY A 72 12.08 3.10 7.97
CA GLY A 72 10.99 3.85 8.59
C GLY A 72 9.91 4.26 7.59
N PHE A 73 10.27 4.59 6.35
CA PHE A 73 9.32 4.94 5.29
C PHE A 73 8.48 3.71 4.91
N ILE A 74 9.13 2.57 4.66
CA ILE A 74 8.46 1.30 4.35
C ILE A 74 7.51 0.93 5.49
N GLU A 75 7.99 0.91 6.73
CA GLU A 75 7.16 0.63 7.88
C GLU A 75 5.96 1.59 7.99
N GLY A 76 6.17 2.88 7.75
CA GLY A 76 5.11 3.87 7.76
C GLY A 76 4.05 3.69 6.66
N PHE A 77 4.47 3.17 5.51
CA PHE A 77 3.62 2.81 4.38
C PHE A 77 2.81 1.55 4.69
N GLU A 78 3.48 0.47 5.09
CA GLU A 78 2.92 -0.84 5.46
C GLU A 78 1.91 -0.75 6.61
N ALA A 79 2.24 0.06 7.62
CA ALA A 79 1.33 0.29 8.75
C ALA A 79 0.01 0.93 8.30
N ASN A 80 0.03 1.70 7.21
CA ASN A 80 -1.18 2.28 6.64
C ASN A 80 -1.93 1.32 5.74
N THR A 81 -1.25 0.60 4.84
CA THR A 81 -1.87 -0.40 3.96
C THR A 81 -2.54 -1.50 4.78
N THR A 82 -1.92 -1.95 5.87
CA THR A 82 -2.54 -2.86 6.85
C THR A 82 -3.89 -2.33 7.36
N GLN A 83 -3.94 -1.08 7.83
CA GLN A 83 -5.19 -0.51 8.34
C GLN A 83 -6.21 -0.28 7.22
N GLY A 84 -5.74 0.07 6.03
CA GLY A 84 -6.54 0.19 4.81
C GLY A 84 -7.17 -1.14 4.43
N ALA A 85 -6.41 -2.23 4.42
CA ALA A 85 -6.86 -3.59 4.10
C ALA A 85 -7.97 -4.06 5.03
N LEU A 86 -7.79 -3.88 6.36
CA LEU A 86 -8.82 -4.22 7.35
C LEU A 86 -10.14 -3.48 7.11
N PHE A 87 -10.09 -2.24 6.63
CA PHE A 87 -11.27 -1.46 6.29
C PHE A 87 -11.86 -1.86 4.93
N LEU A 88 -11.04 -1.92 3.88
CA LEU A 88 -11.46 -2.13 2.50
C LEU A 88 -12.05 -3.53 2.29
N LEU A 89 -11.47 -4.57 2.87
CA LEU A 89 -12.02 -5.92 2.81
C LEU A 89 -13.41 -6.06 3.45
N ARG A 90 -13.78 -5.14 4.37
CA ARG A 90 -15.11 -5.11 5.01
C ARG A 90 -16.10 -4.17 4.30
N SER A 91 -15.62 -3.39 3.34
CA SER A 91 -16.41 -2.33 2.68
C SER A 91 -17.31 -2.85 1.54
N GLY A 92 -17.03 -4.05 1.02
CA GLY A 92 -17.69 -4.58 -0.18
C GLY A 92 -17.31 -3.87 -1.48
N LEU A 93 -16.27 -3.03 -1.47
CA LEU A 93 -15.81 -2.28 -2.64
C LEU A 93 -15.36 -3.19 -3.79
N PHE A 94 -14.66 -4.27 -3.47
CA PHE A 94 -14.08 -5.17 -4.47
C PHE A 94 -15.14 -5.99 -5.21
N GLU A 95 -16.26 -6.27 -4.56
CA GLU A 95 -17.41 -6.98 -5.11
C GLU A 95 -18.51 -6.04 -5.63
N HIS A 96 -18.28 -4.73 -5.61
CA HIS A 96 -19.29 -3.77 -6.04
C HIS A 96 -19.63 -3.94 -7.53
N PRO A 97 -20.91 -3.85 -7.96
CA PRO A 97 -21.30 -4.07 -9.36
C PRO A 97 -20.64 -3.14 -10.40
N GLN A 98 -20.08 -2.02 -9.96
CA GLN A 98 -19.35 -1.07 -10.82
C GLN A 98 -17.83 -1.33 -10.86
N THR A 99 -17.33 -2.23 -10.02
CA THR A 99 -15.93 -2.67 -10.01
C THR A 99 -15.76 -3.76 -11.05
N GLN A 100 -14.80 -3.59 -11.96
CA GLN A 100 -14.46 -4.66 -12.91
C GLN A 100 -13.98 -5.89 -12.12
N PRO A 101 -14.52 -7.10 -12.37
CA PRO A 101 -14.24 -8.27 -11.55
C PRO A 101 -12.76 -8.58 -11.37
N ASP A 102 -11.97 -8.51 -12.45
CA ASP A 102 -10.54 -8.80 -12.42
C ASP A 102 -9.75 -7.80 -11.56
N PHE A 103 -10.15 -6.51 -11.61
CA PHE A 103 -9.54 -5.48 -10.76
C PHE A 103 -9.96 -5.65 -9.31
N GLY A 104 -11.24 -5.95 -9.06
CA GLY A 104 -11.73 -6.29 -7.73
C GLY A 104 -10.94 -7.46 -7.13
N LEU A 105 -10.69 -8.50 -7.91
CA LEU A 105 -9.89 -9.67 -7.51
C LEU A 105 -8.44 -9.30 -7.19
N LEU A 106 -7.78 -8.55 -8.08
CA LEU A 106 -6.40 -8.07 -7.89
C LEU A 106 -6.24 -7.29 -6.58
N PHE A 107 -7.09 -6.29 -6.36
CA PHE A 107 -7.00 -5.47 -5.14
C PHE A 107 -7.42 -6.25 -3.89
N LYS A 108 -8.35 -7.18 -3.99
CA LYS A 108 -8.71 -8.06 -2.88
C LYS A 108 -7.57 -8.99 -2.48
N TRP A 109 -6.90 -9.62 -3.45
CA TRP A 109 -5.71 -10.43 -3.23
C TRP A 109 -4.61 -9.63 -2.55
N HIS A 110 -4.23 -8.49 -3.14
CA HIS A 110 -3.23 -7.60 -2.58
C HIS A 110 -3.55 -7.17 -1.14
N MET A 111 -4.80 -6.78 -0.82
CA MET A 111 -5.17 -6.44 0.55
C MET A 111 -5.10 -7.61 1.54
N LEU A 112 -5.24 -8.86 1.10
CA LEU A 112 -5.09 -10.01 1.98
C LEU A 112 -3.61 -10.25 2.31
N GLU A 113 -2.71 -10.03 1.36
CA GLU A 113 -1.27 -10.18 1.56
C GLU A 113 -0.69 -9.07 2.43
N GLU A 114 -1.16 -7.83 2.27
CA GLU A 114 -0.82 -6.70 3.15
C GLU A 114 -1.17 -6.99 4.62
N ILE A 115 -2.21 -7.81 4.87
CA ILE A 115 -2.51 -8.29 6.22
C ILE A 115 -1.46 -9.30 6.70
N GLU A 116 -0.93 -10.17 5.85
CA GLU A 116 0.14 -11.11 6.19
C GLU A 116 1.46 -10.37 6.46
N HIS A 117 1.74 -9.32 5.68
CA HIS A 117 2.96 -8.52 5.75
C HIS A 117 3.04 -7.59 6.95
N ARG A 118 1.90 -7.26 7.55
CA ARG A 118 1.75 -6.24 8.61
C ARG A 118 2.81 -6.26 9.72
N ASN A 119 3.28 -7.44 10.11
CA ASN A 119 4.24 -7.58 11.20
C ASN A 119 5.68 -7.37 10.72
N ILE A 120 6.01 -7.74 9.49
CA ILE A 120 7.40 -7.86 9.01
C ILE A 120 8.08 -6.49 8.99
N ALA A 121 7.47 -5.48 8.36
CA ALA A 121 8.05 -4.14 8.31
C ALA A 121 8.15 -3.48 9.69
N PHE A 122 7.16 -3.73 10.56
CA PHE A 122 7.19 -3.25 11.95
C PHE A 122 8.31 -3.90 12.75
N ASP A 123 8.47 -5.22 12.66
CA ASP A 123 9.48 -5.98 13.39
C ASP A 123 10.89 -5.63 12.93
N VAL A 124 11.10 -5.46 11.62
CA VAL A 124 12.38 -4.98 11.08
C VAL A 124 12.73 -3.59 11.62
N TYR A 125 11.77 -2.65 11.62
CA TYR A 125 12.01 -1.31 12.18
C TYR A 125 12.28 -1.36 13.69
N GLN A 126 11.50 -2.14 14.45
CA GLN A 126 11.66 -2.26 15.90
C GLN A 126 13.00 -2.88 16.27
N HIS A 127 13.39 -3.96 15.58
CA HIS A 127 14.65 -4.67 15.81
C HIS A 127 15.87 -3.79 15.56
N LEU A 128 15.85 -2.99 14.47
CA LEU A 128 16.98 -2.16 14.08
C LEU A 128 17.04 -0.81 14.78
N TYR A 129 15.90 -0.17 15.06
CA TYR A 129 15.86 1.24 15.47
C TYR A 129 14.97 1.54 16.67
N GLY A 130 13.89 0.79 16.92
CA GLY A 130 13.13 0.78 18.18
C GLY A 130 12.49 2.10 18.66
N THR A 131 12.59 3.19 17.91
CA THR A 131 12.32 4.55 18.43
C THR A 131 10.94 5.04 18.01
N TYR A 132 10.03 5.14 18.97
CA TYR A 132 8.62 5.53 18.75
C TYR A 132 8.46 6.87 18.01
N TRP A 133 9.09 7.94 18.49
CA TRP A 133 8.90 9.28 17.89
C TRP A 133 9.39 9.35 16.45
N TYR A 134 10.50 8.68 16.15
CA TYR A 134 11.01 8.61 14.78
C TYR A 134 10.05 7.79 13.90
N ARG A 135 9.54 6.67 14.40
CA ARG A 135 8.54 5.84 13.70
C ARG A 135 7.30 6.64 13.36
N ALA A 136 6.70 7.31 14.36
CA ALA A 136 5.49 8.12 14.16
C ALA A 136 5.71 9.24 13.14
N ARG A 137 6.89 9.88 13.14
CA ARG A 137 7.28 10.87 12.11
C ARG A 137 7.36 10.24 10.72
N MET A 138 7.91 9.04 10.60
CA MET A 138 8.02 8.33 9.32
C MET A 138 6.67 7.82 8.82
N CYS A 139 5.82 7.29 9.69
CA CYS A 139 4.41 6.99 9.38
C CYS A 139 3.71 8.23 8.81
N TRP A 140 3.80 9.37 9.49
CA TRP A 140 3.20 10.62 9.00
C TRP A 140 3.73 11.00 7.62
N TYR A 141 5.05 10.95 7.43
CA TYR A 141 5.71 11.31 6.17
C TYR A 141 5.29 10.37 5.02
N ALA A 142 5.43 9.05 5.19
CA ALA A 142 5.09 8.04 4.20
C ALA A 142 3.61 8.11 3.83
N GLN A 143 2.74 8.21 4.83
CA GLN A 143 1.31 8.31 4.59
C GLN A 143 0.95 9.63 3.91
N ARG A 144 1.57 10.76 4.27
CA ARG A 144 1.35 12.04 3.60
C ARG A 144 1.76 11.96 2.12
N HIS A 145 2.93 11.38 1.85
CA HIS A 145 3.44 11.16 0.50
C HIS A 145 2.48 10.32 -0.34
N MET A 146 2.12 9.12 0.13
CA MET A 146 1.22 8.20 -0.56
C MET A 146 -0.16 8.83 -0.86
N HIS A 147 -0.82 9.41 0.13
CA HIS A 147 -2.15 9.99 -0.09
C HIS A 147 -2.11 11.29 -0.89
N GLY A 148 -1.00 12.03 -0.85
CA GLY A 148 -0.78 13.19 -1.72
C GLY A 148 -0.79 12.76 -3.18
N PHE A 149 -0.03 11.71 -3.51
CA PHE A 149 -0.03 11.11 -4.85
C PHE A 149 -1.40 10.58 -5.26
N ILE A 150 -2.03 9.72 -4.42
CA ILE A 150 -3.36 9.17 -4.70
C ILE A 150 -4.39 10.29 -4.92
N GLY A 151 -4.35 11.34 -4.09
CA GLY A 151 -5.24 12.49 -4.20
C GLY A 151 -5.06 13.28 -5.50
N ASP A 152 -3.81 13.56 -5.90
CA ASP A 152 -3.51 14.26 -7.18
C ASP A 152 -3.97 13.42 -8.38
N CYS A 153 -3.66 12.13 -8.40
CA CYS A 153 -4.11 11.21 -9.46
C CYS A 153 -5.63 11.10 -9.50
N THR A 154 -6.31 10.97 -8.34
CA THR A 154 -7.79 10.93 -8.30
C THR A 154 -8.39 12.19 -8.91
N LYS A 155 -7.85 13.38 -8.54
CA LYS A 155 -8.35 14.65 -9.05
C LYS A 155 -8.19 14.73 -10.57
N LEU A 156 -7.01 14.35 -11.08
CA LEU A 156 -6.70 14.35 -12.50
C LEU A 156 -7.63 13.40 -13.28
N MET A 157 -7.78 12.17 -12.81
CA MET A 157 -8.62 11.15 -13.45
C MET A 157 -10.09 11.55 -13.46
N VAL A 158 -10.64 12.01 -12.33
CA VAL A 158 -12.03 12.46 -12.24
C VAL A 158 -12.30 13.66 -13.16
N THR A 159 -11.36 14.61 -13.26
CA THR A 159 -11.46 15.74 -14.17
C THR A 159 -11.51 15.30 -15.64
N ALA A 160 -10.79 14.25 -16.00
CA ALA A 160 -10.82 13.68 -17.35
C ALA A 160 -12.06 12.79 -17.59
N ASP A 161 -12.50 12.02 -16.59
CA ASP A 161 -13.55 11.02 -16.73
C ASP A 161 -14.96 11.60 -16.71
N VAL A 162 -15.21 12.69 -15.97
CA VAL A 162 -16.54 13.32 -15.96
C VAL A 162 -16.98 13.76 -17.37
N PRO A 163 -16.14 14.43 -18.18
CA PRO A 163 -16.46 14.70 -19.58
C PRO A 163 -16.56 13.44 -20.47
N ARG A 164 -15.74 12.40 -20.23
CA ARG A 164 -15.70 11.18 -21.05
C ARG A 164 -16.86 10.22 -20.81
N HIS A 165 -17.29 10.13 -19.55
CA HIS A 165 -18.14 9.04 -19.05
C HIS A 165 -19.32 9.53 -18.21
N GLY A 166 -19.48 10.85 -18.07
CA GLY A 166 -20.62 11.50 -17.43
C GLY A 166 -20.49 11.65 -15.91
N GLU A 167 -21.56 12.14 -15.29
CA GLU A 167 -21.62 12.50 -13.88
C GLU A 167 -21.42 11.33 -12.90
N ARG A 168 -21.57 10.09 -13.36
CA ARG A 168 -21.28 8.89 -12.56
C ARG A 168 -19.82 8.82 -12.08
N CYS A 169 -18.89 9.47 -12.78
CA CYS A 169 -17.47 9.53 -12.41
C CYS A 169 -17.17 10.68 -11.44
N ARG A 170 -18.15 11.55 -11.14
CA ARG A 170 -17.96 12.65 -10.21
C ARG A 170 -17.94 12.11 -8.78
N VAL A 171 -16.84 12.36 -8.08
CA VAL A 171 -16.78 12.15 -6.63
C VAL A 171 -17.80 13.07 -5.95
N SER A 172 -18.78 12.49 -5.27
CA SER A 172 -19.85 13.20 -4.59
C SER A 172 -19.32 14.10 -3.47
N MET A 173 -20.10 15.12 -3.09
CA MET A 173 -19.74 15.99 -1.94
C MET A 173 -19.62 15.21 -0.63
N LYS A 174 -20.46 14.17 -0.45
CA LYS A 174 -20.40 13.28 0.70
C LYS A 174 -19.08 12.50 0.71
N GLU A 175 -18.65 11.93 -0.41
CA GLU A 175 -17.37 11.23 -0.50
C GLU A 175 -16.19 12.19 -0.31
N ARG A 176 -16.24 13.40 -0.84
CA ARG A 176 -15.22 14.42 -0.60
C ARG A 176 -15.09 14.80 0.88
N LEU A 177 -16.21 14.83 1.60
CA LEU A 177 -16.25 15.17 3.02
C LEU A 177 -15.86 13.98 3.93
N LEU A 178 -16.29 12.77 3.58
CA LEU A 178 -16.05 11.56 4.39
C LEU A 178 -14.69 10.91 4.11
N ARG A 179 -14.14 11.04 2.91
CA ARG A 179 -12.84 10.44 2.53
C ARG A 179 -11.69 10.89 3.46
N PRO A 180 -11.55 12.17 3.83
CA PRO A 180 -10.57 12.57 4.82
C PRO A 180 -10.77 11.88 6.17
N ILE A 181 -12.01 11.66 6.60
CA ILE A 181 -12.34 11.02 7.88
C ILE A 181 -12.04 9.52 7.85
N SER A 182 -12.43 8.83 6.77
CA SER A 182 -12.18 7.40 6.59
C SER A 182 -10.68 7.08 6.47
N ILE A 183 -9.88 8.05 6.00
CA ILE A 183 -8.42 7.95 5.94
C ILE A 183 -7.77 8.40 7.25
N ALA A 184 -8.34 9.37 7.97
CA ALA A 184 -7.71 9.94 9.17
C ALA A 184 -7.62 8.94 10.33
N VAL A 185 -8.66 8.13 10.56
CA VAL A 185 -8.69 7.15 11.64
C VAL A 185 -7.55 6.12 11.50
N PRO A 186 -7.39 5.39 10.38
CA PRO A 186 -6.31 4.42 10.23
C PRO A 186 -4.91 5.06 10.31
N ARG A 187 -4.74 6.29 9.79
CA ARG A 187 -3.49 7.05 9.95
C ARG A 187 -3.14 7.26 11.42
N VAL A 188 -4.07 7.81 12.21
CA VAL A 188 -3.83 8.10 13.62
C VAL A 188 -3.55 6.84 14.41
N VAL A 189 -4.30 5.75 14.17
CA VAL A 189 -4.12 4.47 14.88
C VAL A 189 -2.71 3.92 14.70
N SER A 190 -2.16 3.95 13.49
CA SER A 190 -0.79 3.47 13.19
C SER A 190 0.32 4.25 13.91
N MET A 191 0.01 5.48 14.35
CA MET A 191 0.95 6.40 14.99
C MET A 191 0.78 6.48 16.51
N LEU A 192 -0.18 5.77 17.12
CA LEU A 192 -0.40 5.85 18.56
C LEU A 192 0.77 5.25 19.36
N PRO A 193 1.05 5.78 20.58
CA PRO A 193 1.94 5.11 21.52
C PRO A 193 1.44 3.69 21.80
N GLY A 194 2.32 2.70 21.72
CA GLY A 194 1.95 1.28 21.89
C GLY A 194 1.24 0.65 20.69
N TYR A 195 1.22 1.32 19.52
CA TYR A 195 0.84 0.64 18.29
C TYR A 195 1.76 -0.57 18.06
N THR A 196 1.12 -1.70 17.77
CA THR A 196 1.76 -2.90 17.26
C THR A 196 0.75 -3.59 16.33
N PRO A 197 1.16 -4.04 15.13
CA PRO A 197 0.29 -4.78 14.22
C PRO A 197 -0.01 -6.20 14.72
N HIS A 198 0.78 -6.72 15.67
CA HIS A 198 0.61 -8.04 16.28
C HIS A 198 -0.70 -8.22 17.04
N LYS A 199 -1.34 -7.12 17.49
CA LYS A 199 -2.62 -7.17 18.20
C LYS A 199 -3.82 -7.45 17.29
N TYR A 200 -3.63 -7.39 15.97
CA TYR A 200 -4.71 -7.65 15.02
C TYR A 200 -4.73 -9.14 14.69
N ASP A 201 -5.84 -9.78 15.05
CA ASP A 201 -6.12 -11.16 14.66
C ASP A 201 -6.43 -11.23 13.17
N VAL A 202 -5.74 -12.13 12.47
CA VAL A 202 -6.07 -12.47 11.09
C VAL A 202 -7.03 -13.65 11.13
N PRO A 203 -8.26 -13.50 10.61
CA PRO A 203 -9.14 -14.64 10.45
C PRO A 203 -8.42 -15.72 9.63
N GLN A 204 -8.41 -16.98 10.08
CA GLN A 204 -7.73 -18.09 9.37
C GLN A 204 -8.11 -18.19 7.88
N ARG A 205 -9.34 -17.80 7.54
CA ARG A 205 -9.83 -17.76 6.16
C ARG A 205 -9.05 -16.80 5.26
N VAL A 206 -8.45 -15.73 5.80
CA VAL A 206 -7.63 -14.77 5.03
C VAL A 206 -6.39 -15.46 4.45
N GLY A 207 -5.67 -16.27 5.23
CA GLY A 207 -4.50 -16.98 4.72
C GLY A 207 -4.85 -18.05 3.67
N ALA A 208 -5.93 -18.79 3.88
CA ALA A 208 -6.42 -19.76 2.88
C ALA A 208 -6.84 -19.07 1.57
N LEU A 209 -7.54 -17.93 1.69
CA LEU A 209 -7.99 -17.14 0.54
C LEU A 209 -6.82 -16.46 -0.18
N SER A 210 -5.82 -15.95 0.56
CA SER A 210 -4.58 -15.41 0.01
C SER A 210 -3.84 -16.45 -0.82
N THR A 211 -3.73 -17.68 -0.29
CA THR A 211 -3.10 -18.82 -0.98
C THR A 211 -3.85 -19.21 -2.26
N GLU A 212 -5.18 -19.30 -2.19
CA GLU A 212 -6.03 -19.62 -3.35
C GLU A 212 -5.88 -18.57 -4.46
N LEU A 213 -5.89 -17.29 -4.09
CA LEU A 213 -5.74 -16.18 -5.03
C LEU A 213 -4.34 -16.09 -5.63
N SER A 214 -3.30 -16.41 -4.85
CA SER A 214 -1.92 -16.50 -5.34
C SER A 214 -1.78 -17.60 -6.40
N ALA A 215 -2.36 -18.78 -6.17
CA ALA A 215 -2.36 -19.87 -7.15
C ALA A 215 -3.14 -19.50 -8.42
N LEU A 216 -4.26 -18.78 -8.29
CA LEU A 216 -5.01 -18.27 -9.43
C LEU A 216 -4.17 -17.28 -10.25
N ALA A 217 -3.46 -16.36 -9.59
CA ALA A 217 -2.60 -15.37 -10.25
C ALA A 217 -1.44 -16.03 -11.03
N GLU A 218 -0.84 -17.09 -10.48
CA GLU A 218 0.21 -17.87 -11.16
C GLU A 218 -0.32 -18.66 -12.37
N SER A 219 -1.55 -19.16 -12.29
CA SER A 219 -2.16 -19.92 -13.41
C SER A 219 -2.69 -19.04 -14.55
N ALA A 220 -2.88 -17.73 -14.31
CA ALA A 220 -3.35 -16.77 -15.29
C ALA A 220 -2.21 -16.06 -16.06
N SER A 221 -0.95 -16.36 -15.73
CA SER A 221 0.27 -15.89 -16.43
C SER A 221 0.80 -16.87 -17.46
#